data_AF-A0A2G9T3H6-F1
#
_entry.id   AF-A0A2G9T3H6-F1
#
_cell.length_a   1.000
_cell.length_b   1.000
_cell.length_c   1.000
_cell.angle_alpha   90.00
_cell.angle_beta   90.00
_cell.angle_gamma   90.00
#
_symmetry.space_group_name_H-M   'P 1'
#
loop_
_entity.id
_entity.type
_entity.pdbx_description
1 polymer ?
#
loop_
_entity_poly.entity_id
_entity_poly.type
_entity_poly.pdbx_seq_one_letter_code
_entity_poly.pdbx_strand_id
1 'polypeptide(L)' 'MEYDGDGVQRKWWKDEWVKQYTNRTKCFVDRYSKVKIPKFNTPLNGTVSVGENIADNEGMKIAYR' A
#
# COMPACT_ATOMS: atom_id res chain seq x y z
N MET A 1 1.86 8.41 5.59
CA MET A 1 2.62 9.67 5.42
C MET A 1 2.10 10.80 6.31
N GLU A 2 1.14 10.50 7.19
CA GLU A 2 0.47 11.52 8.00
C GLU A 2 1.09 11.65 9.39
N TYR A 3 1.91 10.69 9.83
CA TYR A 3 2.56 10.69 11.14
C TYR A 3 4.08 10.77 10.95
N ASP A 4 4.72 11.69 11.66
CA ASP A 4 6.17 11.84 11.66
C ASP A 4 6.87 10.78 12.54
N GLY A 5 8.19 10.91 12.71
CA GLY A 5 8.99 10.00 13.53
C GLY A 5 8.66 10.00 15.03
N ASP A 6 7.99 11.04 15.52
CA ASP A 6 7.55 11.17 16.91
C ASP A 6 6.09 10.68 17.09
N GLY A 7 5.46 10.20 16.02
CA GLY A 7 4.07 9.75 16.02
C GLY A 7 3.06 10.90 16.01
N VAL A 8 3.46 12.12 15.68
CA VAL A 8 2.55 13.27 15.58
C VAL A 8 1.93 13.33 14.19
N GLN A 9 0.60 13.48 14.12
CA GLN A 9 -0.10 13.64 12.86
C GLN A 9 0.18 15.02 12.25
N ARG A 10 1.05 15.10 11.24
CA ARG A 10 1.31 16.30 10.47
C ARG A 10 1.80 15.95 9.07
N LYS A 11 1.63 16.86 8.11
CA LYS A 11 2.18 16.69 6.76
C LYS A 11 3.70 16.93 6.78
N TRP A 12 4.47 15.85 6.77
CA TRP A 12 5.95 15.91 6.77
C TRP A 12 6.59 15.54 5.42
N TRP A 13 5.78 15.14 4.42
CA TRP A 13 6.23 14.88 3.04
C TRP A 13 5.92 16.06 2.14
N LYS A 14 6.80 16.30 1.16
CA LYS A 14 6.53 17.21 0.04
C LYS A 14 5.38 16.66 -0.81
N ASP A 15 4.54 17.54 -1.35
CA ASP A 15 3.40 17.14 -2.19
C ASP A 15 3.78 16.30 -3.39
N GLU A 16 4.93 16.60 -4.00
CA GLU A 16 5.45 15.81 -5.10
C GLU A 16 5.68 14.35 -4.69
N TRP A 17 6.21 14.11 -3.50
CA TRP A 17 6.51 12.76 -3.01
C TRP A 17 5.23 12.00 -2.68
N VAL A 18 4.23 12.69 -2.12
CA VAL A 18 2.90 12.12 -1.91
C VAL A 18 2.31 11.69 -3.26
N LYS A 19 2.35 12.55 -4.27
CA LYS A 19 1.86 12.23 -5.62
C LYS A 19 2.59 11.03 -6.23
N GLN A 20 3.92 11.00 -6.13
CA GLN A 20 4.72 9.88 -6.63
C GLN A 20 4.40 8.57 -5.89
N TYR A 21 4.25 8.62 -4.56
CA TYR A 21 3.85 7.48 -3.75
C TYR A 21 2.49 6.96 -4.19
N THR A 22 1.47 7.83 -4.24
CA THR A 22 0.11 7.46 -4.67
C THR A 22 0.09 6.85 -6.08
N ASN A 23 0.91 7.36 -7.00
CA ASN A 23 1.02 6.79 -8.33
C ASN A 23 1.62 5.37 -8.32
N ARG A 24 2.63 5.12 -7.48
CA ARG A 24 3.24 3.79 -7.33
C ARG A 24 2.31 2.80 -6.62
N THR A 25 1.57 3.24 -5.61
CA THR A 25 0.61 2.38 -4.87
C THR A 25 -0.55 1.93 -5.75
N LYS A 26 -0.87 2.66 -6.83
CA LYS A 26 -1.87 2.23 -7.82
C LYS A 26 -1.55 0.87 -8.43
N CYS A 27 -0.28 0.54 -8.65
CA CYS A 27 0.13 -0.78 -9.13
C CYS A 27 -0.33 -1.91 -8.18
N PHE A 28 -0.24 -1.68 -6.87
CA PHE A 28 -0.71 -2.63 -5.86
C PHE A 28 -2.24 -2.73 -5.87
N VAL A 29 -2.94 -1.60 -5.90
CA VAL A 29 -4.41 -1.59 -5.98
C VAL A 29 -4.89 -2.38 -7.21
N ASP A 30 -4.34 -2.09 -8.38
CA ASP A 30 -4.73 -2.73 -9.65
C ASP A 30 -4.37 -4.22 -9.68
N ARG A 31 -3.23 -4.61 -9.10
CA ARG A 31 -2.79 -6.00 -9.02
C ARG A 31 -3.69 -6.82 -8.10
N TYR A 32 -3.91 -6.34 -6.88
CA TYR A 32 -4.63 -7.08 -5.86
C TYR A 32 -6.14 -7.06 -6.10
N SER A 33 -6.68 -6.05 -6.78
CA SER A 33 -8.10 -6.04 -7.18
C SER A 33 -8.49 -7.13 -8.19
N LYS A 34 -7.51 -7.75 -8.85
CA LYS A 34 -7.71 -8.88 -9.76
C LYS A 34 -7.69 -10.23 -9.05
N VAL A 35 -7.32 -10.26 -7.77
CA VAL A 35 -7.29 -11.49 -6.97
C VAL A 35 -8.72 -11.80 -6.53
N LYS A 36 -9.20 -13.02 -6.84
CA LYS A 36 -10.48 -13.51 -6.32
C LYS A 36 -10.27 -14.18 -4.97
N ILE A 37 -11.13 -13.88 -4.01
CA ILE A 37 -11.17 -14.57 -2.73
C ILE A 37 -11.95 -15.88 -2.92
N PRO A 38 -11.31 -17.06 -2.91
CA PRO A 38 -11.95 -18.31 -3.34
C PRO A 38 -13.19 -18.66 -2.51
N LYS A 39 -13.16 -18.35 -1.21
CA LYS A 39 -14.24 -18.62 -0.26
C LYS A 39 -15.53 -17.83 -0.55
N PHE A 40 -15.42 -16.64 -1.16
CA PHE A 40 -16.55 -15.72 -1.37
C PHE A 40 -16.82 -15.44 -2.85
N ASN A 41 -16.04 -16.04 -3.77
CA ASN A 41 -16.06 -15.78 -5.22
C ASN A 41 -16.12 -14.29 -5.59
N THR A 42 -15.52 -13.44 -4.76
CA THR A 42 -15.57 -11.97 -4.87
C THR A 42 -14.15 -11.44 -5.05
N PRO A 43 -13.92 -10.43 -5.92
CA PRO A 43 -12.61 -9.80 -6.02
C PRO A 43 -12.22 -9.13 -4.70
N LEU A 44 -10.94 -9.24 -4.34
CA LEU A 44 -10.36 -8.51 -3.22
C LEU A 44 -10.45 -7.00 -3.49
N ASN A 45 -10.76 -6.21 -2.47
CA ASN A 45 -10.70 -4.77 -2.60
C ASN A 45 -9.24 -4.29 -2.47
N GLY A 46 -8.60 -4.00 -3.60
CA GLY A 46 -7.21 -3.56 -3.63
C GLY A 46 -6.97 -2.21 -2.96
N THR A 47 -7.99 -1.33 -2.89
CA THR A 47 -7.89 -0.03 -2.21
C THR A 47 -7.85 -0.20 -0.70
N VAL A 48 -8.69 -1.08 -0.14
CA VAL A 48 -8.71 -1.34 1.31
C VAL A 48 -7.45 -2.08 1.76
N SER A 49 -7.00 -3.04 0.96
CA SER A 49 -5.84 -3.89 1.31
C SER A 49 -4.48 -3.28 0.96
N VAL A 50 -4.42 -2.10 0.34
CA VAL A 50 -3.17 -1.54 -0.22
C VAL A 50 -2.06 -1.37 0.82
N GLY A 51 -2.38 -0.98 2.04
CA GLY A 51 -1.39 -0.78 3.11
C GLY A 51 -0.68 -2.08 3.48
N GLU A 52 -1.46 -3.12 3.78
CA GLU A 52 -0.94 -4.46 4.12
C GLU A 52 -0.19 -5.08 2.94
N ASN A 53 -0.74 -4.97 1.72
CA ASN A 53 -0.08 -5.50 0.52
C ASN A 53 1.30 -4.88 0.27
N ILE A 54 1.49 -3.60 0.61
CA ILE A 54 2.81 -2.94 0.54
C ILE A 54 3.74 -3.46 1.63
N ALA A 55 3.24 -3.57 2.87
CA ALA A 55 4.00 -4.08 4.01
C ALA A 55 4.51 -5.50 3.75
N ASP A 56 3.63 -6.40 3.27
CA ASP A 56 3.98 -7.78 2.94
C ASP A 56 5.05 -7.87 1.84
N ASN A 57 4.88 -7.12 0.74
CA ASN A 57 5.82 -7.17 -0.38
C ASN A 57 7.20 -6.61 -0.01
N GLU A 58 7.24 -5.46 0.65
CA GLU A 58 8.52 -4.86 1.04
C GLU A 58 9.17 -5.65 2.19
N GLY A 59 8.38 -6.20 3.11
CA GLY A 59 8.84 -7.08 4.17
C GLY A 59 9.51 -8.35 3.64
N MET A 60 8.84 -9.06 2.71
CA MET A 60 9.43 -10.25 2.05
C MET A 60 10.71 -9.91 1.29
N LYS A 61 10.73 -8.78 0.57
CA LYS A 61 11.91 -8.32 -0.18
C LYS A 61 13.10 -8.01 0.73
N ILE A 62 12.85 -7.47 1.93
CA ILE A 62 13.90 -7.23 2.93
C ILE A 62 14.36 -8.55 3.54
N ALA A 63 13.44 -9.46 3.88
CA ALA A 63 13.75 -10.74 4.50
C ALA A 63 14.56 -11.68 3.57
N TYR A 64 14.41 -11.55 2.26
CA TYR A 64 15.15 -12.34 1.27
C TYR A 64 16.56 -11.78 0.96
N ARG A 65 16.88 -10.57 1.41
CA ARG A 65 18.21 -9.95 1.23
C ARG A 65 19.17 -10.38 2.33
#